data_AF-A0A948W1H9-F1
#
_entry.id   AF-A0A948W1H9-F1
#
_cell.length_a   1.000
_cell.length_b   1.000
_cell.length_c   1.000
_cell.angle_alpha   90.00
_cell.angle_beta   90.00
_cell.angle_gamma   90.00
#
_symmetry.space_group_name_H-M   'P 1'
#
loop_
_entity.id
_entity.type
_entity.pdbx_description
1 polymer ?
#
loop_
_entity_poly.entity_id
_entity_poly.type
_entity_poly.pdbx_seq_one_letter_code
_entity_poly.pdbx_strand_id
1 'polypeptide(L)'
;MEMKKLDVIIALIIGELTAIYFAFLFKNIYCGVWALCVIFPILSIVCLWIAYLIGKKYFFILQGAKFLLIGVLGTLIDLGVLNILIWISGISSGFLFPVFKGISFVVANCSKYFGHKFWVFEKKEMIGAKKEFGKFFLVSLGGLIINVTTASLVVNLIQPQFGLSETIWANIGGIIAAFATIIWNFLGYKFVVFKK
;
A
#
# COMPACT_ATOMS: atom_id res chain seq x y z
N MET A 1 3.48 0.65 26.66
CA MET A 1 2.69 0.51 25.40
C MET A 1 2.28 -0.95 25.34
N GLU A 2 0.99 -1.24 25.18
CA GLU A 2 0.43 -2.58 24.94
C GLU A 2 -0.15 -2.64 23.53
N MET A 3 -0.08 -3.80 22.87
CA MET A 3 -0.65 -3.95 21.53
C MET A 3 -2.18 -4.02 21.63
N LYS A 4 -2.87 -3.13 20.91
CA LYS A 4 -4.34 -3.10 20.95
C LYS A 4 -4.88 -4.34 20.24
N LYS A 5 -5.97 -4.93 20.77
CA LYS A 5 -6.69 -6.03 20.10
C LYS A 5 -7.06 -5.68 18.66
N LEU A 6 -7.47 -4.44 18.42
CA LEU A 6 -7.80 -3.92 17.09
C LEU A 6 -6.63 -4.01 16.10
N ASP A 7 -5.39 -3.77 16.56
CA ASP A 7 -4.22 -3.80 15.69
C ASP A 7 -3.94 -5.22 15.17
N VAL A 8 -4.09 -6.22 16.05
CA VAL A 8 -3.96 -7.64 15.71
C VAL A 8 -5.05 -8.08 14.74
N ILE A 9 -6.30 -7.71 15.03
CA ILE A 9 -7.45 -8.07 14.18
C ILE A 9 -7.28 -7.50 12.77
N ILE A 10 -6.92 -6.22 12.65
CA ILE A 10 -6.74 -5.59 11.33
C ILE A 10 -5.57 -6.23 10.58
N ALA A 11 -4.44 -6.49 11.24
CA ALA A 11 -3.30 -7.15 10.60
C ALA A 11 -3.64 -8.57 10.10
N LEU A 12 -4.38 -9.35 10.90
CA LEU A 12 -4.87 -10.67 10.50
C LEU A 12 -5.78 -10.60 9.29
N ILE A 13 -6.77 -9.71 9.30
CA ILE A 13 -7.70 -9.53 8.18
C ILE A 13 -6.92 -9.17 6.90
N ILE A 14 -5.98 -8.24 6.98
CA ILE A 14 -5.16 -7.85 5.82
C ILE A 14 -4.32 -9.04 5.34
N GLY A 15 -3.70 -9.78 6.26
CA GLY A 15 -2.93 -10.99 5.92
C GLY A 15 -3.79 -12.04 5.22
N GLU A 16 -5.00 -12.30 5.71
CA GLU A 16 -5.92 -13.29 5.13
C GLU A 16 -6.43 -12.85 3.77
N LEU A 17 -6.86 -11.60 3.62
CA LEU A 17 -7.26 -11.05 2.32
C LEU A 17 -6.11 -11.14 1.30
N THR A 18 -4.88 -10.89 1.74
CA THR A 18 -3.68 -11.06 0.90
C THR A 18 -3.50 -12.50 0.47
N ALA A 19 -3.64 -13.45 1.40
CA ALA A 19 -3.54 -14.87 1.12
C ALA A 19 -4.59 -15.34 0.11
N ILE A 20 -5.86 -15.00 0.34
CA ILE A 20 -6.99 -15.37 -0.53
C ILE A 20 -6.77 -14.84 -1.94
N TYR A 21 -6.33 -13.58 -2.06
CA TYR A 21 -6.05 -12.97 -3.37
C TYR A 21 -4.99 -13.76 -4.14
N PHE A 22 -3.84 -14.04 -3.50
CA PHE A 22 -2.76 -14.80 -4.15
C PHE A 22 -3.13 -16.26 -4.38
N ALA A 23 -3.86 -16.89 -3.47
CA ALA A 23 -4.33 -18.26 -3.64
C ALA A 23 -5.23 -18.36 -4.88
N PHE A 24 -6.17 -17.42 -5.07
CA PHE A 24 -7.01 -17.39 -6.25
C PHE A 24 -6.21 -17.16 -7.54
N LEU A 25 -5.21 -16.29 -7.50
CA LEU A 25 -4.37 -15.96 -8.65
C LEU A 25 -3.48 -17.14 -9.08
N PHE A 26 -2.98 -17.93 -8.13
CA PHE A 26 -2.01 -18.99 -8.38
C PHE A 26 -2.57 -20.41 -8.31
N LYS A 27 -3.86 -20.60 -7.98
CA LYS A 27 -4.47 -21.94 -7.77
C LYS A 27 -4.28 -22.92 -8.92
N ASN A 28 -4.15 -22.42 -10.15
CA ASN A 28 -3.99 -23.24 -11.36
C ASN A 28 -2.51 -23.57 -11.66
N ILE A 29 -1.56 -22.97 -10.95
CA ILE A 29 -0.12 -23.06 -11.24
C ILE A 29 0.61 -23.88 -10.15
N TYR A 30 0.20 -23.79 -8.88
CA TYR A 30 0.92 -24.43 -7.77
C TYR A 30 0.02 -25.28 -6.86
N CYS A 31 0.46 -26.50 -6.53
CA CYS A 31 -0.29 -27.47 -5.72
C CYS A 31 -0.35 -27.14 -4.20
N GLY A 32 0.29 -26.06 -3.74
CA GLY A 32 0.40 -25.68 -2.32
C GLY A 32 -0.15 -24.30 -1.96
N VAL A 33 -0.92 -23.65 -2.85
CA VAL A 33 -1.35 -22.25 -2.66
C VAL A 33 -2.15 -21.99 -1.39
N TRP A 34 -2.85 -23.00 -0.85
CA TRP A 34 -3.63 -22.85 0.38
C TRP A 34 -2.75 -22.66 1.62
N ALA A 35 -1.47 -23.02 1.57
CA ALA A 35 -0.52 -22.69 2.63
C ALA A 35 -0.36 -21.18 2.81
N LEU A 36 -0.62 -20.37 1.78
CA LEU A 36 -0.59 -18.92 1.87
C LEU A 36 -1.59 -18.37 2.89
N CYS A 37 -2.75 -19.03 3.08
CA CYS A 37 -3.75 -18.67 4.09
C CYS A 37 -3.23 -18.82 5.52
N VAL A 38 -2.16 -19.60 5.74
CA VAL A 38 -1.51 -19.67 7.04
C VAL A 38 -0.33 -18.72 7.10
N ILE A 39 0.47 -18.64 6.03
CA ILE A 39 1.72 -17.88 6.01
C ILE A 39 1.48 -16.37 6.11
N PHE A 40 0.58 -15.78 5.31
CA PHE A 40 0.41 -14.32 5.28
C PHE A 40 -0.17 -13.73 6.58
N PRO A 41 -1.20 -14.31 7.22
CA PRO A 41 -1.69 -13.80 8.51
C PRO A 41 -0.65 -13.91 9.64
N ILE A 42 0.12 -15.00 9.67
CA ILE A 42 1.22 -15.13 10.64
C ILE A 42 2.28 -14.07 10.37
N LEU A 43 2.69 -13.90 9.11
CA LEU A 43 3.67 -12.92 8.71
C LEU A 43 3.22 -11.50 9.07
N SER A 44 1.95 -11.15 8.84
CA SER A 44 1.44 -9.81 9.14
C SER A 44 1.46 -9.51 10.64
N ILE A 45 1.07 -10.48 11.49
CA ILE A 45 1.19 -10.34 12.95
C ILE A 45 2.66 -10.24 13.38
N VAL A 46 3.52 -11.13 12.88
CA VAL A 46 4.94 -11.16 13.27
C VAL A 46 5.61 -9.83 12.93
N CYS A 47 5.40 -9.31 11.72
CA CYS A 47 5.88 -8.00 11.31
C CYS A 47 5.36 -6.88 12.22
N LEU A 48 4.05 -6.89 12.54
CA LEU A 48 3.46 -5.90 13.42
C LEU A 48 4.00 -6.01 14.86
N TRP A 49 4.25 -7.23 15.34
CA TRP A 49 4.80 -7.50 16.66
C TRP A 49 6.25 -7.02 16.78
N ILE A 50 7.09 -7.30 15.78
CA ILE A 50 8.45 -6.76 15.70
C ILE A 50 8.41 -5.23 15.68
N ALA A 51 7.57 -4.64 14.83
CA ALA A 51 7.41 -3.18 14.75
C ALA A 51 6.93 -2.59 16.08
N TYR A 52 6.11 -3.30 16.83
CA TYR A 52 5.66 -2.91 18.16
C TYR A 52 6.79 -2.98 19.21
N LEU A 53 7.64 -4.01 19.18
CA LEU A 53 8.80 -4.13 20.08
C LEU A 53 9.75 -2.96 19.89
N ILE A 54 10.10 -2.65 18.65
CA ILE A 54 10.96 -1.50 18.32
C ILE A 54 10.22 -0.18 18.57
N GLY A 55 8.90 -0.17 18.33
CA GLY A 55 7.99 0.94 18.54
C GLY A 55 7.93 1.45 19.99
N LYS A 56 8.29 0.60 20.98
CA LYS A 56 8.45 1.03 22.37
C LYS A 56 9.52 2.12 22.52
N LYS A 57 10.59 2.08 21.71
CA LYS A 57 11.64 3.10 21.65
C LYS A 57 11.38 4.15 20.58
N TYR A 58 10.85 3.74 19.42
CA TYR A 58 10.64 4.61 18.26
C TYR A 58 9.21 4.50 17.73
N PHE A 59 8.27 5.29 18.28
CA PHE A 59 6.84 5.20 17.98
C PHE A 59 6.50 5.29 16.47
N PHE A 60 7.31 6.00 15.67
CA PHE A 60 7.09 6.11 14.23
C PHE A 60 7.22 4.77 13.48
N ILE A 61 7.94 3.79 14.02
CA ILE A 61 8.11 2.47 13.39
C ILE A 61 6.80 1.68 13.42
N LEU A 62 6.07 1.73 14.53
CA LEU A 62 4.74 1.11 14.63
C LEU A 62 3.76 1.77 13.65
N GLN A 63 3.79 3.10 13.55
CA GLN A 63 2.99 3.81 12.56
C GLN A 63 3.38 3.42 11.13
N GLY A 64 4.68 3.26 10.84
CA GLY A 64 5.18 2.80 9.55
C GLY A 64 4.68 1.41 9.18
N ALA A 65 4.67 0.46 10.12
CA ALA A 65 4.13 -0.87 9.88
C ALA A 65 2.62 -0.85 9.59
N LYS A 66 1.84 -0.09 10.37
CA LYS A 66 0.40 0.10 10.11
C LYS A 66 0.16 0.78 8.75
N PHE A 67 1.00 1.75 8.39
CA PHE A 67 0.95 2.43 7.10
C PHE A 67 1.17 1.45 5.94
N LEU A 68 2.18 0.59 6.02
CA LEU A 68 2.44 -0.43 5.01
C LEU A 68 1.28 -1.43 4.88
N LEU A 69 0.70 -1.87 6.01
CA LEU A 69 -0.47 -2.74 6.00
C LEU A 69 -1.69 -2.10 5.30
N ILE A 70 -1.96 -0.81 5.56
CA ILE A 70 -3.00 -0.09 4.81
C ILE A 70 -2.64 0.05 3.32
N GLY A 71 -1.36 0.20 3.00
CA GLY A 71 -0.87 0.14 1.62
C GLY A 71 -1.26 -1.18 0.93
N VAL A 72 -0.98 -2.32 1.58
CA VAL A 72 -1.37 -3.65 1.09
C VAL A 72 -2.87 -3.76 0.91
N LEU A 73 -3.65 -3.37 1.92
CA LEU A 73 -5.11 -3.38 1.84
C LEU A 73 -5.63 -2.52 0.68
N GLY A 74 -5.04 -1.34 0.47
CA GLY A 74 -5.36 -0.46 -0.64
C GLY A 74 -5.14 -1.14 -2.00
N THR A 75 -4.01 -1.84 -2.16
CA THR A 75 -3.72 -2.61 -3.38
C THR A 75 -4.71 -3.75 -3.59
N LEU A 76 -5.09 -4.47 -2.53
CA LEU A 76 -6.10 -5.53 -2.63
C LEU A 76 -7.46 -4.99 -3.05
N ILE A 77 -7.87 -3.84 -2.51
CA ILE A 77 -9.12 -3.17 -2.89
C ILE A 77 -9.06 -2.70 -4.35
N ASP A 78 -7.94 -2.10 -4.76
CA ASP A 78 -7.74 -1.64 -6.13
C ASP A 78 -7.89 -2.79 -7.13
N LEU A 79 -7.15 -3.88 -6.91
CA LEU A 79 -7.20 -5.06 -7.77
C LEU A 79 -8.57 -5.75 -7.69
N GLY A 80 -9.17 -5.85 -6.51
CA GLY A 80 -10.49 -6.45 -6.32
C GLY A 80 -11.58 -5.70 -7.09
N VAL A 81 -11.66 -4.38 -6.94
CA VAL A 81 -12.64 -3.54 -7.66
C VAL A 81 -12.41 -3.61 -9.16
N LEU A 82 -11.16 -3.56 -9.62
CA LEU A 82 -10.83 -3.69 -11.04
C LEU A 82 -11.35 -5.01 -11.61
N ASN A 83 -11.07 -6.14 -10.94
CA ASN A 83 -11.49 -7.46 -11.40
C ASN A 83 -13.02 -7.62 -11.37
N ILE A 84 -13.72 -7.05 -10.38
CA ILE A 84 -15.18 -7.06 -10.33
C ILE A 84 -15.76 -6.30 -11.54
N LEU A 85 -15.23 -5.12 -11.87
CA LEU A 85 -15.69 -4.34 -13.02
C LEU A 85 -15.44 -5.08 -14.35
N ILE A 86 -14.28 -5.71 -14.50
CA ILE A 86 -13.96 -6.56 -15.66
C ILE A 86 -14.91 -7.75 -15.74
N TRP A 87 -15.17 -8.43 -14.62
CA TRP A 87 -16.03 -9.61 -14.57
C TRP A 87 -17.48 -9.29 -14.94
N ILE A 88 -18.02 -8.18 -14.42
CA ILE A 88 -19.40 -7.75 -14.70
C ILE A 88 -19.55 -7.28 -16.16
N SER A 89 -18.55 -6.59 -16.71
CA SER A 89 -18.62 -6.04 -18.07
C SER A 89 -18.19 -7.02 -19.17
N GLY A 90 -17.38 -8.03 -18.83
CA GLY A 90 -16.69 -8.89 -19.79
C GLY A 90 -15.54 -8.20 -20.54
N ILE A 91 -15.16 -6.97 -20.17
CA ILE A 91 -14.18 -6.17 -20.91
C ILE A 91 -12.88 -6.06 -20.10
N SER A 92 -11.80 -6.65 -20.61
CA SER A 92 -10.49 -6.68 -19.97
C SER A 92 -9.42 -5.81 -20.67
N SER A 93 -9.74 -5.24 -21.84
CA SER A 93 -8.81 -4.43 -22.64
C SER A 93 -9.53 -3.34 -23.45
N GLY A 94 -8.78 -2.40 -24.01
CA GLY A 94 -9.31 -1.31 -24.85
C GLY A 94 -9.71 -0.08 -24.06
N PHE A 95 -10.50 0.81 -24.67
CA PHE A 95 -10.78 2.16 -24.16
C PHE A 95 -11.47 2.19 -22.78
N LEU A 96 -12.28 1.18 -22.45
CA LEU A 96 -12.97 1.10 -21.15
C LEU A 96 -12.07 0.63 -19.99
N PHE A 97 -10.96 -0.07 -20.28
CA PHE A 97 -10.08 -0.56 -19.21
C PHE A 97 -9.47 0.58 -18.36
N PRO A 98 -8.94 1.69 -18.94
CA PRO A 98 -8.49 2.85 -18.17
C PRO A 98 -9.59 3.46 -17.28
N VAL A 99 -10.85 3.40 -17.70
CA VAL A 99 -11.99 3.89 -16.89
C VAL A 99 -12.17 3.01 -15.65
N PHE A 100 -12.17 1.67 -15.82
CA PHE A 100 -12.24 0.74 -14.69
C PHE A 100 -11.03 0.88 -13.76
N LYS A 101 -9.85 1.11 -14.33
CA LYS A 101 -8.63 1.37 -13.57
C LYS A 101 -8.71 2.68 -12.78
N GLY A 102 -9.31 3.72 -13.34
CA GLY A 102 -9.56 4.98 -12.65
C GLY A 102 -10.52 4.82 -11.46
N ILE A 103 -11.65 4.11 -11.67
CA ILE A 103 -12.64 3.85 -10.61
C ILE A 103 -12.02 3.05 -9.47
N SER A 104 -11.36 1.93 -9.77
CA SER A 104 -10.68 1.10 -8.76
C SER A 104 -9.63 1.88 -7.98
N PHE A 105 -8.84 2.69 -8.66
CA PHE A 105 -7.85 3.56 -8.02
C PHE A 105 -8.49 4.57 -7.05
N VAL A 106 -9.59 5.22 -7.43
CA VAL A 106 -10.30 6.18 -6.55
C VAL A 106 -10.83 5.46 -5.31
N VAL A 107 -11.50 4.33 -5.48
CA VAL A 107 -12.05 3.54 -4.36
C VAL A 107 -10.94 3.11 -3.39
N ALA A 108 -9.81 2.60 -3.91
CA ALA A 108 -8.66 2.22 -3.12
C ALA A 108 -8.05 3.40 -2.36
N ASN A 109 -7.95 4.59 -2.98
CA ASN A 109 -7.42 5.78 -2.31
C ASN A 109 -8.35 6.30 -1.21
N CYS A 110 -9.66 6.24 -1.39
CA CYS A 110 -10.62 6.54 -0.33
C CYS A 110 -10.45 5.60 0.87
N SER A 111 -10.31 4.29 0.63
CA SER A 111 -10.05 3.32 1.70
C SER A 111 -8.73 3.60 2.44
N LYS A 112 -7.65 3.85 1.70
CA LYS A 112 -6.35 4.22 2.27
C LYS A 112 -6.43 5.47 3.15
N TYR A 113 -7.17 6.49 2.72
CA TYR A 113 -7.35 7.71 3.51
C TYR A 113 -7.95 7.39 4.89
N PHE A 114 -9.04 6.64 4.94
CA PHE A 114 -9.68 6.28 6.21
C PHE A 114 -8.81 5.37 7.08
N GLY A 115 -8.13 4.38 6.48
CA GLY A 115 -7.18 3.52 7.18
C GLY A 115 -6.02 4.31 7.79
N HIS A 116 -5.42 5.22 7.03
CA HIS A 116 -4.37 6.10 7.54
C HIS A 116 -4.88 7.01 8.66
N LYS A 117 -6.01 7.68 8.44
CA LYS A 117 -6.59 8.61 9.41
C LYS A 117 -6.92 7.94 10.74
N PHE A 118 -7.75 6.89 10.70
CA PHE A 118 -8.35 6.32 11.91
C PHE A 118 -7.49 5.27 12.60
N TRP A 119 -6.68 4.52 11.84
CA TRP A 119 -5.90 3.42 12.41
C TRP A 119 -4.41 3.72 12.52
N VAL A 120 -3.78 4.28 11.48
CA VAL A 120 -2.33 4.58 11.50
C VAL A 120 -2.02 5.77 12.40
N PHE A 121 -2.72 6.89 12.18
CA PHE A 121 -2.48 8.14 12.91
C PHE A 121 -3.47 8.36 14.06
N GLU A 122 -4.46 7.49 14.20
CA GLU A 122 -5.45 7.49 15.29
C GLU A 122 -6.15 8.85 15.48
N LYS A 123 -6.39 9.57 14.38
CA LYS A 123 -7.10 10.85 14.40
C LYS A 123 -8.60 10.62 14.22
N LYS A 124 -9.30 10.53 15.35
CA LYS A 124 -10.74 10.20 15.40
C LYS A 124 -11.66 11.36 15.05
N GLU A 125 -11.17 12.58 15.06
CA GLU A 125 -11.95 13.79 14.78
C GLU A 125 -12.40 13.85 13.32
N MET A 126 -13.67 14.18 13.09
CA MET A 126 -14.22 14.40 11.75
C MET A 126 -14.24 15.87 11.34
N ILE A 127 -14.01 16.79 12.28
CA ILE A 127 -13.95 18.22 12.01
C ILE A 127 -12.78 18.49 11.06
N GLY A 128 -13.06 19.13 9.91
CA GLY A 128 -12.04 19.42 8.90
C GLY A 128 -11.65 18.25 8.00
N ALA A 129 -12.37 17.12 8.03
CA ALA A 129 -12.05 15.94 7.21
C ALA A 129 -11.96 16.23 5.70
N LYS A 130 -12.73 17.18 5.16
CA LYS A 130 -12.61 17.61 3.75
C LYS A 130 -11.24 18.24 3.45
N LYS A 131 -10.75 19.10 4.35
CA LYS A 131 -9.44 19.76 4.22
C LYS A 131 -8.31 18.74 4.36
N GLU A 132 -8.46 17.78 5.25
CA GLU A 132 -7.50 16.67 5.41
C GLU A 132 -7.46 15.77 4.18
N PHE A 133 -8.60 15.41 3.60
CA PHE A 133 -8.65 14.65 2.36
C PHE A 133 -7.98 15.41 1.21
N GLY A 134 -8.24 16.72 1.07
CA GLY A 134 -7.56 17.56 0.09
C GLY A 134 -6.03 17.56 0.27
N LYS A 135 -5.54 17.71 1.51
CA LYS A 135 -4.11 17.63 1.80
C LYS A 135 -3.53 16.24 1.55
N PHE A 136 -4.26 15.18 1.91
CA PHE A 136 -3.87 13.80 1.63
C PHE A 136 -3.68 13.57 0.13
N PHE A 137 -4.62 14.07 -0.66
CA PHE A 137 -4.56 13.98 -2.11
C PHE A 137 -3.35 14.74 -2.67
N LEU A 138 -3.11 15.98 -2.23
CA LEU A 138 -1.94 16.77 -2.63
C LEU A 138 -0.61 16.10 -2.27
N VAL A 139 -0.49 15.56 -1.05
CA VAL A 139 0.71 14.82 -0.64
C VAL A 139 0.91 13.58 -1.52
N SER A 140 -0.17 12.86 -1.83
CA SER A 140 -0.13 11.69 -2.70
C SER A 140 0.31 12.03 -4.13
N LEU A 141 -0.16 13.16 -4.68
CA LEU A 141 0.30 13.68 -5.97
C LEU A 141 1.79 14.03 -5.93
N GLY A 142 2.25 14.68 -4.86
CA GLY A 142 3.69 14.91 -4.65
C GLY A 142 4.48 13.60 -4.60
N GLY A 143 3.94 12.58 -3.93
CA GLY A 143 4.54 11.24 -3.90
C GLY A 143 4.62 10.57 -5.26
N LEU A 144 3.62 10.77 -6.13
CA LEU A 144 3.64 10.28 -7.51
C LEU A 144 4.72 11.00 -8.34
N ILE A 145 4.84 12.32 -8.21
CA ILE A 145 5.90 13.08 -8.87
C ILE A 145 7.28 12.59 -8.43
N ILE A 146 7.48 12.40 -7.11
CA ILE A 146 8.73 11.83 -6.58
C ILE A 146 8.97 10.44 -7.15
N ASN A 147 7.94 9.60 -7.28
CA ASN A 147 8.07 8.27 -7.84
C ASN A 147 8.61 8.32 -9.28
N VAL A 148 7.90 9.03 -10.16
CA VAL A 148 8.22 9.10 -11.59
C VAL A 148 9.58 9.74 -11.80
N THR A 149 9.88 10.84 -11.10
CA THR A 149 11.17 11.52 -11.22
C THR A 149 12.31 10.66 -10.71
N THR A 150 12.17 10.01 -9.55
CA THR A 150 13.22 9.15 -8.99
C THR A 150 13.50 7.96 -9.90
N ALA A 151 12.44 7.28 -10.38
CA ALA A 151 12.60 6.17 -11.32
C ALA A 151 13.29 6.63 -12.61
N SER A 152 12.87 7.77 -13.16
CA SER A 152 13.45 8.33 -14.38
C SER A 152 14.92 8.72 -14.21
N LEU A 153 15.31 9.27 -13.05
CA LEU A 153 16.70 9.58 -12.74
C LEU A 153 17.55 8.30 -12.67
N VAL A 154 17.09 7.27 -11.96
CA VAL A 154 17.85 6.02 -11.86
C VAL A 154 17.98 5.34 -13.22
N VAL A 155 16.88 5.24 -13.97
CA VAL A 155 16.87 4.48 -15.23
C VAL A 155 17.57 5.23 -16.36
N ASN A 156 17.28 6.52 -16.54
CA ASN A 156 17.74 7.27 -17.71
C ASN A 156 19.04 8.04 -17.47
N LEU A 157 19.27 8.54 -16.25
CA LEU A 157 20.46 9.34 -15.94
C LEU A 157 21.61 8.49 -15.40
N ILE A 158 21.36 7.61 -14.43
CA ILE A 158 22.41 6.74 -13.89
C ILE A 158 22.74 5.60 -14.85
N GLN A 159 21.73 5.09 -15.57
CA GLN A 159 21.84 3.96 -16.50
C GLN A 159 22.29 2.64 -15.82
N PRO A 160 22.15 1.48 -16.46
CA PRO A 160 22.46 0.19 -15.85
C PRO A 160 23.88 0.10 -15.30
N GLN A 161 24.00 -0.28 -14.02
CA GLN A 161 25.28 -0.49 -13.34
C GLN A 161 25.55 -1.98 -13.12
N PHE A 162 26.81 -2.33 -12.82
CA PHE A 162 27.22 -3.68 -12.42
C PHE A 162 26.94 -4.78 -13.45
N GLY A 163 26.86 -4.43 -14.74
CA GLY A 163 26.54 -5.38 -15.81
C GLY A 163 25.10 -5.89 -15.79
N LEU A 164 24.20 -5.21 -15.07
CA LEU A 164 22.79 -5.56 -15.03
C LEU A 164 22.10 -5.23 -16.36
N SER A 165 21.12 -6.04 -16.74
CA SER A 165 20.30 -5.75 -17.91
C SER A 165 19.39 -4.52 -17.67
N GLU A 166 19.00 -3.84 -18.74
CA GLU A 166 18.09 -2.70 -18.69
C GLU A 166 16.77 -3.04 -17.96
N THR A 167 16.24 -4.23 -18.18
CA THR A 167 15.02 -4.69 -17.52
C THR A 167 15.20 -4.84 -16.01
N ILE A 168 16.31 -5.41 -15.55
CA ILE A 168 16.58 -5.54 -14.11
C ILE A 168 16.81 -4.14 -13.51
N TRP A 169 17.55 -3.28 -14.22
CA TRP A 169 17.81 -1.92 -13.78
C TRP A 169 16.53 -1.08 -13.66
N ALA A 170 15.60 -1.21 -14.60
CA ALA A 170 14.30 -0.56 -14.53
C ALA A 170 13.50 -0.95 -13.28
N ASN A 171 13.53 -2.24 -12.90
CA ASN A 171 12.91 -2.71 -11.66
C ASN A 171 13.60 -2.13 -10.42
N ILE A 172 14.93 -2.05 -10.41
CA ILE A 172 15.69 -1.41 -9.32
C ILE A 172 15.30 0.06 -9.19
N GLY A 173 15.25 0.80 -10.30
CA GLY A 173 14.80 2.19 -10.33
C GLY A 173 13.38 2.35 -9.79
N GLY A 174 12.46 1.47 -10.19
CA GLY A 174 11.09 1.43 -9.66
C GLY A 174 11.03 1.15 -8.15
N ILE A 175 11.85 0.23 -7.64
CA ILE A 175 11.92 -0.10 -6.21
C ILE A 175 12.44 1.11 -5.41
N ILE A 176 13.53 1.73 -5.84
CA ILE A 176 14.09 2.92 -5.19
C ILE A 176 13.06 4.05 -5.16
N ALA A 177 12.38 4.27 -6.29
CA ALA A 177 11.30 5.25 -6.38
C ALA A 177 10.14 4.94 -5.43
N ALA A 178 9.72 3.68 -5.33
CA ALA A 178 8.68 3.27 -4.40
C ALA A 178 9.08 3.54 -2.94
N PHE A 179 10.31 3.24 -2.54
CA PHE A 179 10.82 3.56 -1.21
C PHE A 179 10.81 5.08 -0.93
N ALA A 180 11.30 5.89 -1.87
CA ALA A 180 11.27 7.34 -1.74
C ALA A 180 9.83 7.87 -1.58
N THR A 181 8.89 7.37 -2.38
CA THR A 181 7.47 7.73 -2.30
C THR A 181 6.83 7.30 -0.98
N ILE A 182 7.15 6.10 -0.47
CA ILE A 182 6.64 5.63 0.83
C ILE A 182 7.08 6.56 1.95
N ILE A 183 8.36 6.93 1.98
CA ILE A 183 8.92 7.86 2.98
C ILE A 183 8.22 9.23 2.88
N TRP A 184 8.11 9.78 1.67
CA TRP A 184 7.42 11.07 1.45
C TRP A 184 5.97 11.04 1.93
N ASN A 185 5.20 10.03 1.50
CA ASN A 185 3.79 9.92 1.84
C ASN A 185 3.61 9.74 3.35
N PHE A 186 4.42 8.89 3.99
CA PHE A 186 4.36 8.67 5.42
C PHE A 186 4.62 9.97 6.20
N LEU A 187 5.70 10.68 5.86
CA LEU A 187 6.07 11.94 6.51
C LEU A 187 5.02 13.03 6.24
N GLY A 188 4.56 13.18 5.00
CA GLY A 188 3.55 14.15 4.63
C GLY A 188 2.22 13.89 5.32
N TYR A 189 1.76 12.65 5.39
CA TYR A 189 0.53 12.32 6.11
C TYR A 189 0.66 12.57 7.60
N LYS A 190 1.80 12.18 8.20
CA LYS A 190 2.05 12.37 9.63
C LYS A 190 2.14 13.84 10.02
N PHE A 191 2.95 14.61 9.29
CA PHE A 191 3.33 15.96 9.68
C PHE A 191 2.54 17.07 9.00
N VAL A 192 1.79 16.80 7.92
CA VAL A 192 1.03 17.84 7.19
C VAL A 192 -0.48 17.59 7.25
N VAL A 193 -0.88 16.33 7.04
CA VAL A 193 -2.30 15.95 6.93
C VAL A 193 -2.93 15.72 8.29
N PHE A 194 -2.43 14.73 9.03
CA PHE A 194 -2.99 14.24 10.28
C PHE A 194 -2.23 14.80 11.49
N LYS A 195 -1.96 16.11 11.47
CA LYS A 195 -1.46 16.81 12.65
C LYS A 195 -2.46 16.61 13.79
N LYS A 196 -1.95 16.18 14.95
CA LYS A 196 -2.60 16.34 16.24
C LYS A 196 -2.25 17.73 16.77
#